data_AF-A0A2K6DJT5-F1
#
_entry.id   AF-A0A2K6DJT5-F1
#
_cell.length_a   1.000
_cell.length_b   1.000
_cell.length_c   1.000
_cell.angle_alpha   90.00
_cell.angle_beta   90.00
_cell.angle_gamma   90.00
#
_symmetry.space_group_name_H-M   'P 1'
#
loop_
_entity.id
_entity.type
_entity.pdbx_description
1 polymer ?
#
loop_
_entity_poly.entity_id
_entity_poly.type
_entity_poly.pdbx_seq_one_letter_code
_entity_poly.pdbx_strand_id
1 'polypeptide(L)'
;MPRNKYIELRCKHYGYCLDYHEEKRKKESREAHKCSKKAKKMISLKAKLYHKQGHNAEKIPQGAVPAYLLDREGQSQAKVLSNMIKRKRKEKAGKGEVPLPKVRAQGETEGLKVIRTGKRKKAAWKRLVTNVCFVGDGFTRIPPKYERFIRPMVNTPSLLTYKKLLGVVAAAYGPATLEAWSSGEKCVNPARWQLAVSQDAHHLH
;
A
#
# COMPACT_ATOMS: atom_id res chain seq x y z
N MET A 1 -39.27 4.37 -10.28
CA MET A 1 -38.70 3.20 -11.02
C MET A 1 -39.84 2.42 -11.64
N PRO A 2 -39.74 2.02 -12.91
CA PRO A 2 -40.73 1.14 -13.50
C PRO A 2 -40.71 -0.19 -12.74
N ARG A 3 -41.88 -0.58 -12.23
CA ARG A 3 -42.08 -1.81 -11.46
C ARG A 3 -42.42 -2.95 -12.41
N ASN A 4 -41.97 -4.15 -12.09
CA ASN A 4 -42.13 -5.40 -12.85
C ASN A 4 -41.12 -5.60 -14.00
N LYS A 5 -40.90 -6.85 -14.43
CA LYS A 5 -39.96 -7.25 -15.48
C LYS A 5 -40.49 -6.95 -16.90
N TYR A 6 -40.94 -5.72 -17.16
CA TYR A 6 -41.63 -5.34 -18.39
C TYR A 6 -40.77 -5.55 -19.67
N ILE A 7 -39.44 -5.43 -19.56
CA ILE A 7 -38.51 -5.69 -20.69
C ILE A 7 -38.51 -7.18 -21.06
N GLU A 8 -38.43 -8.06 -20.07
CA GLU A 8 -38.48 -9.51 -20.29
C GLU A 8 -39.86 -9.93 -20.80
N LEU A 9 -40.94 -9.36 -20.25
CA LEU A 9 -42.32 -9.61 -20.69
C LEU A 9 -42.51 -9.22 -22.16
N ARG A 10 -42.02 -8.04 -22.57
CA ARG A 10 -42.03 -7.61 -23.97
C ARG A 10 -41.27 -8.58 -24.87
N CYS A 11 -40.07 -9.02 -24.47
CA CYS A 11 -39.30 -10.00 -25.24
C CYS A 11 -40.00 -11.37 -25.34
N LYS A 12 -40.78 -11.77 -24.34
CA LYS A 12 -41.59 -12.99 -24.38
C LYS A 12 -42.82 -12.85 -25.28
N HIS A 13 -43.49 -11.70 -25.25
CA HIS A 13 -44.71 -11.45 -26.03
C HIS A 13 -44.43 -11.16 -27.51
N TYR A 14 -43.35 -10.42 -27.81
CA TYR A 14 -43.05 -9.91 -29.15
C TYR A 14 -41.72 -10.42 -29.71
N GLY A 15 -40.98 -11.25 -28.95
CA GLY A 15 -39.69 -11.78 -29.38
C GLY A 15 -38.56 -10.74 -29.37
N TYR A 16 -37.46 -11.11 -30.02
CA TYR A 16 -36.35 -10.22 -30.34
C TYR A 16 -36.51 -9.66 -31.76
N CYS A 17 -35.77 -8.59 -32.07
CA CYS A 17 -35.65 -8.13 -33.44
C CYS A 17 -35.12 -9.27 -34.32
N LEU A 18 -35.63 -9.41 -35.55
CA LEU A 18 -35.30 -10.51 -36.45
C LEU A 18 -33.78 -10.68 -36.64
N ASP A 19 -33.03 -9.58 -36.71
CA ASP A 19 -31.58 -9.58 -36.91
C ASP A 19 -30.75 -9.73 -35.63
N TYR A 20 -31.39 -9.78 -34.45
CA TYR A 20 -30.70 -9.75 -33.15
C TYR A 20 -29.65 -10.86 -32.99
N HIS A 21 -30.00 -12.08 -33.41
CA HIS A 21 -29.11 -13.23 -33.29
C HIS A 21 -27.93 -13.16 -34.27
N GLU A 22 -28.17 -12.64 -35.47
CA GLU A 22 -27.15 -12.41 -36.49
C GLU A 22 -26.16 -11.32 -36.04
N GLU A 23 -26.66 -10.21 -35.50
CA GLU A 23 -25.83 -9.13 -34.97
C GLU A 23 -25.00 -9.58 -33.76
N LYS A 24 -25.60 -10.34 -32.84
CA LYS A 24 -24.91 -10.86 -31.66
C LYS A 24 -23.74 -11.77 -32.06
N ARG A 25 -23.98 -12.70 -32.99
CA ARG A 25 -22.93 -13.60 -33.53
C ARG A 25 -21.79 -12.81 -34.17
N LYS A 26 -22.11 -11.82 -35.02
CA LYS A 26 -21.11 -10.95 -35.66
C LYS A 26 -20.36 -10.09 -34.65
N LYS A 27 -21.00 -9.65 -33.56
CA LYS A 27 -20.37 -8.86 -32.48
C LYS A 27 -19.37 -9.71 -31.71
N GLU A 28 -19.76 -10.91 -31.27
CA GLU A 28 -18.89 -11.85 -30.55
C GLU A 28 -17.68 -12.24 -31.39
N SER A 29 -17.89 -12.57 -32.67
CA SER A 29 -16.81 -12.86 -33.63
C SER A 29 -15.82 -11.68 -33.78
N ARG A 30 -16.31 -10.43 -33.81
CA ARG A 30 -15.47 -9.23 -33.92
C ARG A 30 -14.79 -8.82 -32.61
N GLU A 31 -15.25 -9.31 -31.46
CA GLU A 31 -14.80 -8.82 -30.15
C GLU A 31 -13.33 -9.15 -29.93
N ALA A 32 -12.86 -10.34 -30.32
CA ALA A 32 -11.44 -10.71 -30.20
C ALA A 32 -10.52 -9.76 -30.98
N HIS A 33 -10.88 -9.44 -32.24
CA HIS A 33 -10.14 -8.49 -33.06
C HIS A 33 -10.20 -7.06 -32.49
N LYS A 34 -11.37 -6.64 -31.97
CA LYS A 34 -11.52 -5.34 -31.31
C LYS A 34 -10.67 -5.23 -30.05
N CYS A 35 -10.64 -6.26 -29.21
CA CYS A 35 -9.82 -6.31 -28.00
C CYS A 35 -8.33 -6.22 -28.33
N SER A 36 -7.85 -6.97 -29.34
CA SER A 36 -6.46 -6.88 -29.80
C SER A 36 -6.12 -5.49 -30.37
N LYS A 37 -7.00 -4.92 -31.20
CA LYS A 37 -6.82 -3.56 -31.75
C LYS A 37 -6.83 -2.49 -30.66
N LYS A 38 -7.74 -2.61 -29.69
CA LYS A 38 -7.82 -1.75 -28.50
C LYS A 38 -6.54 -1.82 -27.69
N ALA A 39 -6.01 -3.02 -27.41
CA ALA A 39 -4.76 -3.21 -26.70
C ALA A 39 -3.57 -2.54 -27.40
N LYS A 40 -3.46 -2.72 -28.73
CA LYS A 40 -2.37 -2.14 -29.54
C LYS A 40 -2.48 -0.62 -29.70
N LYS A 41 -3.69 -0.08 -29.77
CA LYS A 41 -3.95 1.36 -29.99
C LYS A 41 -3.90 2.17 -28.70
N MET A 42 -4.15 1.56 -27.55
CA MET A 42 -4.03 2.27 -26.27
C MET A 42 -2.57 2.63 -26.00
N ILE A 43 -2.35 3.88 -25.61
CA ILE A 43 -1.02 4.40 -25.28
C ILE A 43 -1.06 4.87 -23.81
N SER A 44 0.11 4.90 -23.16
CA SER A 44 0.32 5.49 -21.83
C SER A 44 -0.43 4.80 -20.67
N LEU A 45 -0.98 5.57 -19.73
CA LEU A 45 -1.70 5.10 -18.55
C LEU A 45 -2.86 4.18 -18.91
N LYS A 46 -3.56 4.46 -20.00
CA LYS A 46 -4.69 3.65 -20.46
C LYS A 46 -4.27 2.22 -20.85
N ALA A 47 -3.10 2.07 -21.48
CA ALA A 47 -2.52 0.76 -21.76
C ALA A 47 -2.12 0.02 -20.48
N LYS A 48 -1.45 0.72 -19.55
CA LYS A 48 -1.03 0.15 -18.26
C LYS A 48 -2.23 -0.38 -17.45
N LEU A 49 -3.34 0.35 -17.43
CA LEU A 49 -4.58 -0.09 -16.75
C LEU A 49 -5.22 -1.30 -17.43
N TYR A 50 -5.27 -1.32 -18.76
CA TYR A 50 -5.83 -2.43 -19.54
C TYR A 50 -5.08 -3.76 -19.29
N HIS A 51 -3.75 -3.74 -19.28
CA HIS A 51 -2.95 -4.93 -18.98
C HIS A 51 -3.11 -5.39 -17.53
N LYS A 52 -3.20 -4.48 -16.56
CA LYS A 52 -3.45 -4.81 -15.15
C LYS A 52 -4.79 -5.55 -14.97
N GLN A 53 -5.84 -5.14 -15.68
CA GLN A 53 -7.15 -5.79 -15.61
C GLN A 53 -7.13 -7.23 -16.15
N GLY A 54 -6.38 -7.48 -17.23
CA GLY A 54 -6.26 -8.82 -17.82
C GLY A 54 -5.49 -9.83 -16.96
N HIS A 55 -4.42 -9.40 -16.27
CA HIS A 55 -3.58 -10.30 -15.48
C HIS A 55 -4.18 -10.72 -14.12
N ASN A 56 -5.23 -10.05 -13.65
CA ASN A 56 -5.84 -10.33 -12.34
C ASN A 56 -6.90 -11.45 -12.40
N ALA A 57 -7.32 -11.88 -13.59
CA ALA A 57 -8.41 -12.84 -13.76
C ALA A 57 -7.99 -14.32 -13.66
N GLU A 58 -6.68 -14.63 -13.67
CA GLU A 58 -6.17 -15.99 -13.88
C GLU A 58 -5.56 -16.66 -12.64
N LYS A 59 -5.74 -16.10 -11.44
CA LYS A 59 -5.08 -16.63 -10.23
C LYS A 59 -6.07 -17.05 -9.16
N ILE A 60 -6.75 -18.18 -9.37
CA ILE A 60 -7.37 -18.91 -8.27
C ILE A 60 -7.34 -20.43 -8.53
N PRO A 61 -6.32 -21.17 -8.05
CA PRO A 61 -6.52 -22.58 -7.71
C PRO A 61 -7.18 -22.65 -6.32
N GLN A 62 -8.44 -23.07 -6.26
CA GLN A 62 -9.12 -23.36 -4.98
C GLN A 62 -8.91 -24.83 -4.62
N GLY A 63 -8.10 -25.08 -3.59
CA GLY A 63 -8.05 -26.33 -2.85
C GLY A 63 -8.49 -26.05 -1.42
N ALA A 64 -9.57 -26.69 -0.95
CA ALA A 64 -10.09 -26.47 0.39
C ALA A 64 -9.25 -27.23 1.42
N VAL A 65 -8.55 -26.48 2.27
CA VAL A 65 -7.85 -26.96 3.46
C VAL A 65 -8.63 -26.48 4.70
N PRO A 66 -8.76 -27.28 5.78
CA PRO A 66 -9.42 -26.86 7.02
C PRO A 66 -8.88 -25.53 7.56
N ALA A 67 -9.76 -24.70 8.12
CA ALA A 67 -9.53 -23.27 8.37
C ALA A 67 -8.29 -22.91 9.20
N TYR A 68 -7.76 -23.83 10.01
CA TYR A 68 -6.58 -23.62 10.86
C TYR A 68 -5.24 -23.96 10.16
N LEU A 69 -5.27 -24.41 8.90
CA LEU A 69 -4.10 -24.97 8.21
C LEU A 69 -3.86 -24.39 6.80
N LEU A 70 -4.52 -23.28 6.46
CA LEU A 70 -4.40 -22.62 5.14
C LEU A 70 -3.04 -21.94 4.92
N ASP A 71 -2.36 -21.49 5.98
CA ASP A 71 -1.10 -20.71 5.88
C ASP A 71 0.18 -21.55 6.14
N ARG A 72 0.06 -22.88 6.24
CA ARG A 72 1.15 -23.80 6.66
C ARG A 72 1.53 -24.86 5.63
N GLU A 73 1.06 -24.76 4.38
CA GLU A 73 1.17 -25.83 3.38
C GLU A 73 2.61 -26.39 3.23
N GLY A 74 2.70 -27.72 3.33
CA GLY A 74 3.87 -28.52 3.64
C GLY A 74 5.08 -28.33 2.71
N GLN A 75 6.21 -27.94 3.30
CA GLN A 75 7.53 -28.20 2.70
C GLN A 75 7.82 -29.70 2.77
N SER A 76 8.23 -30.32 1.66
CA SER A 76 8.64 -31.73 1.63
C SER A 76 9.72 -32.04 2.69
N GLN A 77 9.64 -33.22 3.34
CA GLN A 77 10.52 -33.68 4.43
C GLN A 77 12.03 -33.42 4.17
N ALA A 78 12.49 -33.57 2.92
CA ALA A 78 13.87 -33.29 2.51
C ALA A 78 14.25 -31.79 2.60
N LYS A 79 13.30 -30.87 2.36
CA LYS A 79 13.50 -29.42 2.48
C LYS A 79 13.54 -28.99 3.95
N VAL A 80 12.75 -29.64 4.82
CA VAL A 80 12.69 -29.38 6.28
C VAL A 80 14.04 -29.60 6.96
N LEU A 81 14.74 -30.70 6.64
CA LEU A 81 16.09 -30.96 7.18
C LEU A 81 17.13 -29.93 6.72
N SER A 82 17.13 -29.55 5.44
CA SER A 82 18.05 -28.51 4.94
C SER A 82 17.75 -27.13 5.56
N ASN A 83 16.47 -26.83 5.76
CA ASN A 83 16.01 -25.58 6.37
C ASN A 83 16.28 -25.54 7.88
N MET A 84 16.23 -26.70 8.57
CA MET A 84 16.65 -26.84 9.96
C MET A 84 18.16 -26.62 10.14
N ILE A 85 19.01 -27.15 9.26
CA ILE A 85 20.47 -26.90 9.28
C ILE A 85 20.76 -25.43 8.99
N LYS A 86 20.08 -24.83 8.00
CA LYS A 86 20.18 -23.40 7.69
C LYS A 86 19.65 -22.52 8.83
N ARG A 87 18.57 -22.92 9.51
CA ARG A 87 18.06 -22.25 10.72
C ARG A 87 19.06 -22.35 11.86
N LYS A 88 19.65 -23.52 12.16
CA LYS A 88 20.67 -23.67 13.20
C LYS A 88 21.93 -22.83 12.91
N ARG A 89 22.33 -22.68 11.64
CA ARG A 89 23.42 -21.77 11.23
C ARG A 89 23.02 -20.28 11.38
N LYS A 90 21.79 -19.90 11.03
CA LYS A 90 21.26 -18.53 11.21
C LYS A 90 20.96 -18.19 12.68
N GLU A 91 20.49 -19.14 13.49
CA GLU A 91 20.17 -18.96 14.92
C GLU A 91 21.41 -18.72 15.77
N LYS A 92 22.58 -19.18 15.33
CA LYS A 92 23.86 -18.90 15.99
C LYS A 92 24.37 -17.47 15.71
N ALA A 93 23.87 -16.83 14.66
CA ALA A 93 24.30 -15.49 14.22
C ALA A 93 23.23 -14.40 14.38
N GLY A 94 21.93 -14.74 14.44
CA GLY A 94 20.84 -13.79 14.23
C GLY A 94 19.76 -13.73 15.32
N LYS A 95 19.97 -14.33 16.50
CA LYS A 95 18.94 -14.33 17.58
C LYS A 95 18.66 -12.94 18.17
N GLY A 96 19.54 -11.96 17.96
CA GLY A 96 19.31 -10.56 18.32
C GLY A 96 19.31 -9.61 17.12
N GLU A 97 19.22 -10.12 15.89
CA GLU A 97 19.33 -9.27 14.70
C GLU A 97 18.00 -8.58 14.40
N VAL A 98 18.01 -7.25 14.55
CA VAL A 98 16.87 -6.37 14.27
C VAL A 98 16.40 -6.61 12.82
N PRO A 99 15.08 -6.64 12.53
CA PRO A 99 14.54 -6.90 11.20
C PRO A 99 15.12 -6.06 10.06
N LEU A 100 15.73 -4.92 10.39
CA LEU A 100 16.48 -4.06 9.48
C LEU A 100 17.90 -3.88 10.02
N PRO A 101 18.87 -4.71 9.60
CA PRO A 101 20.21 -4.71 10.19
C PRO A 101 21.07 -3.54 9.70
N LYS A 102 20.91 -3.11 8.44
CA LYS A 102 21.67 -1.99 7.87
C LYS A 102 20.73 -0.95 7.28
N VAL A 103 20.58 0.16 8.01
CA VAL A 103 19.87 1.34 7.53
C VAL A 103 20.82 2.19 6.68
N ARG A 104 20.29 2.85 5.66
CA ARG A 104 21.05 3.82 4.86
C ARG A 104 21.55 4.94 5.76
N ALA A 105 22.82 5.31 5.64
CA ALA A 105 23.35 6.48 6.31
C ALA A 105 22.69 7.73 5.74
N GLN A 106 22.13 8.58 6.60
CA GLN A 106 21.61 9.89 6.20
C GLN A 106 22.70 10.94 6.40
N GLY A 107 22.85 11.83 5.41
CA GLY A 107 23.76 12.96 5.51
C GLY A 107 23.18 14.07 6.41
N GLU A 108 24.03 14.84 7.08
CA GLU A 108 23.58 15.95 7.94
C GLU A 108 22.74 16.99 7.17
N THR A 109 23.04 17.22 5.90
CA THR A 109 22.29 18.13 5.02
C THR A 109 20.85 17.68 4.78
N GLU A 110 20.58 16.37 4.79
CA GLU A 110 19.24 15.83 4.57
C GLU A 110 18.35 16.04 5.79
N GLY A 111 18.91 15.90 6.99
CA GLY A 111 18.20 16.05 8.26
C GLY A 111 18.15 17.47 8.80
N LEU A 112 19.11 18.33 8.44
CA LEU A 112 19.26 19.67 9.01
C LEU A 112 19.31 20.76 7.93
N LYS A 113 18.15 21.35 7.67
CA LYS A 113 18.01 22.48 6.75
C LYS A 113 18.55 23.77 7.37
N VAL A 114 19.38 24.50 6.64
CA VAL A 114 19.92 25.80 7.09
C VAL A 114 18.84 26.89 7.04
N ILE A 115 18.68 27.65 8.13
CA ILE A 115 17.82 28.84 8.18
C ILE A 115 18.69 30.09 8.26
N ARG A 116 18.42 31.03 7.34
CA ARG A 116 19.01 32.36 7.34
C ARG A 116 18.12 33.36 8.08
N THR A 117 18.71 34.18 8.93
CA THR A 117 18.02 35.11 9.84
C THR A 117 18.43 36.57 9.60
N GLY A 118 17.56 37.52 10.00
CA GLY A 118 17.72 38.96 9.82
C GLY A 118 17.15 39.49 8.51
N LYS A 119 16.93 40.83 8.40
CA LYS A 119 16.33 41.48 7.21
C LYS A 119 17.08 41.16 5.93
N ARG A 120 18.43 41.19 5.98
CA ARG A 120 19.32 40.87 4.85
C ARG A 120 19.72 39.39 4.76
N LYS A 121 19.21 38.52 5.64
CA LYS A 121 19.43 37.06 5.64
C LYS A 121 20.91 36.60 5.61
N LYS A 122 21.83 37.37 6.20
CA LYS A 122 23.28 37.03 6.21
C LYS A 122 23.66 35.97 7.25
N ALA A 123 22.91 35.84 8.33
CA ALA A 123 23.26 34.96 9.45
C ALA A 123 22.58 33.58 9.31
N ALA A 124 23.38 32.50 9.21
CA ALA A 124 22.91 31.13 8.90
C ALA A 124 23.14 30.12 10.05
N TRP A 125 23.13 30.60 11.29
CA TRP A 125 23.48 29.80 12.47
C TRP A 125 22.38 28.83 12.91
N LYS A 126 21.13 29.07 12.51
CA LYS A 126 19.97 28.24 12.84
C LYS A 126 19.81 27.06 11.87
N ARG A 127 19.33 25.92 12.39
CA ARG A 127 19.07 24.68 11.65
C ARG A 127 17.64 24.20 11.94
N LEU A 128 16.91 23.81 10.91
CA LEU A 128 15.58 23.21 11.02
C LEU A 128 15.68 21.71 10.82
N VAL A 129 15.10 20.95 11.74
CA VAL A 129 15.02 19.49 11.66
C VAL A 129 13.89 19.13 10.70
N THR A 130 14.25 18.55 9.55
CA THR A 130 13.31 18.15 8.48
C THR A 130 12.70 16.78 8.75
N ASN A 131 13.47 15.89 9.38
CA ASN A 131 13.01 14.56 9.76
C ASN A 131 12.00 14.62 10.90
N VAL A 132 11.17 13.58 10.98
CA VAL A 132 10.27 13.37 12.12
C VAL A 132 11.13 13.20 13.37
N CYS A 133 10.83 13.97 14.42
CA CYS A 133 11.59 13.93 15.66
C CYS A 133 10.65 13.72 16.85
N PHE A 134 11.06 12.83 17.76
CA PHE A 134 10.37 12.63 19.01
C PHE A 134 10.76 13.73 20.00
N VAL A 135 9.77 14.20 20.74
CA VAL A 135 9.87 15.24 21.76
C VAL A 135 9.00 14.80 22.93
N GLY A 136 9.57 14.73 24.14
CA GLY A 136 8.87 14.25 25.33
C GLY A 136 7.75 15.19 25.80
N ASP A 137 6.85 14.67 26.64
CA ASP A 137 5.61 15.35 27.04
C ASP A 137 5.81 16.65 27.87
N GLY A 138 7.00 16.87 28.43
CA GLY A 138 7.39 18.09 29.16
C GLY A 138 8.10 19.16 28.31
N PHE A 139 8.07 19.07 26.98
CA PHE A 139 8.84 19.97 26.13
C PHE A 139 8.26 21.39 26.07
N THR A 140 9.08 22.34 26.51
CA THR A 140 8.80 23.78 26.39
C THR A 140 9.78 24.40 25.39
N ARG A 141 9.28 25.28 24.50
CA ARG A 141 10.12 25.93 23.49
C ARG A 141 11.13 26.88 24.14
N ILE A 142 12.37 26.81 23.69
CA ILE A 142 13.44 27.73 24.09
C ILE A 142 13.20 29.08 23.38
N PRO A 143 13.45 30.23 24.03
CA PRO A 143 13.38 31.53 23.39
C PRO A 143 14.16 31.60 22.06
N PRO A 144 13.60 32.27 21.03
CA PRO A 144 14.10 32.18 19.65
C PRO A 144 15.51 32.76 19.46
N LYS A 145 16.01 33.55 20.42
CA LYS A 145 17.39 34.06 20.40
C LYS A 145 18.42 32.97 20.70
N TYR A 146 18.05 31.95 21.47
CA TYR A 146 18.94 30.87 21.93
C TYR A 146 18.64 29.52 21.26
N GLU A 147 17.50 29.39 20.57
CA GLU A 147 17.16 28.19 19.81
C GLU A 147 17.95 28.12 18.48
N ARG A 148 18.96 27.24 18.46
CA ARG A 148 19.75 26.93 17.25
C ARG A 148 19.09 25.86 16.39
N PHE A 149 18.58 24.80 17.01
CA PHE A 149 17.92 23.68 16.34
C PHE A 149 16.40 23.78 16.51
N ILE A 150 15.71 24.08 15.42
CA ILE A 150 14.26 24.26 15.41
C ILE A 150 13.59 22.93 15.05
N ARG A 151 12.75 22.45 15.97
CA ARG A 151 11.85 21.30 15.75
C ARG A 151 10.43 21.84 15.48
N PRO A 152 9.96 21.81 14.23
CA PRO A 152 8.63 22.31 13.92
C PRO A 152 7.57 21.35 14.46
N MET A 153 6.44 21.87 14.98
CA MET A 153 5.40 21.03 15.61
C MET A 153 4.84 19.96 14.66
N VAL A 154 4.82 20.24 13.35
CA VAL A 154 4.36 19.29 12.33
C VAL A 154 5.24 18.05 12.23
N ASN A 155 6.53 18.16 12.54
CA ASN A 155 7.48 17.03 12.55
C ASN A 155 7.57 16.35 13.92
N THR A 156 6.89 16.88 14.93
CA THR A 156 6.82 16.34 16.29
C THR A 156 5.37 15.97 16.62
N PRO A 157 4.82 14.89 16.03
CA PRO A 157 3.49 14.45 16.41
C PRO A 157 3.49 14.13 17.90
N SER A 158 2.56 14.71 18.65
CA SER A 158 2.39 14.39 20.07
C SER A 158 1.99 12.92 20.20
N LEU A 159 2.28 12.30 21.34
CA LEU A 159 1.83 10.93 21.60
C LEU A 159 0.31 10.79 21.46
N LEU A 160 -0.46 11.86 21.70
CA LEU A 160 -1.90 11.89 21.44
C LEU A 160 -2.25 11.85 19.95
N THR A 161 -1.57 12.61 19.09
CA THR A 161 -1.84 12.55 17.64
C THR A 161 -1.34 11.24 17.05
N TYR A 162 -0.24 10.68 17.56
CA TYR A 162 0.26 9.37 17.16
C TYR A 162 -0.68 8.25 17.61
N LYS A 163 -1.17 8.25 18.85
CA LYS A 163 -2.19 7.29 19.34
C LYS A 163 -3.53 7.45 18.61
N LYS A 164 -3.94 8.68 18.27
CA LYS A 164 -5.15 8.93 17.44
C LYS A 164 -4.96 8.41 16.02
N LEU A 165 -3.83 8.68 15.37
CA LEU A 165 -3.51 8.16 14.03
C LEU A 165 -3.42 6.63 14.03
N LEU A 166 -2.75 6.04 15.03
CA LEU A 166 -2.72 4.59 15.22
C LEU A 166 -4.14 4.05 15.44
N GLY A 167 -4.98 4.71 16.24
CA GLY A 167 -6.38 4.32 16.43
C GLY A 167 -7.21 4.39 15.15
N VAL A 168 -6.98 5.40 14.30
CA VAL A 168 -7.62 5.52 12.98
C VAL A 168 -7.14 4.41 12.04
N VAL A 169 -5.85 4.08 12.06
CA VAL A 169 -5.30 2.95 11.30
C VAL A 169 -5.84 1.62 11.85
N ALA A 170 -5.99 1.47 13.16
CA ALA A 170 -6.63 0.30 13.79
C ALA A 170 -8.09 0.13 13.35
N ALA A 171 -8.82 1.25 13.24
CA ALA A 171 -10.21 1.25 12.82
C ALA A 171 -10.36 0.94 11.32
N ALA A 172 -9.43 1.43 10.48
CA ALA A 172 -9.45 1.20 9.04
C ALA A 172 -8.97 -0.19 8.63
N TYR A 173 -8.03 -0.78 9.37
CA TYR A 173 -7.36 -2.04 9.01
C TYR A 173 -7.58 -3.19 10.00
N GLY A 174 -8.27 -2.95 11.12
CA GLY A 174 -8.57 -3.93 12.17
C GLY A 174 -7.41 -4.13 13.16
N PRO A 175 -7.70 -4.52 14.43
CA PRO A 175 -6.69 -4.60 15.51
C PRO A 175 -5.54 -5.59 15.20
N ALA A 176 -5.79 -6.63 14.42
CA ALA A 176 -4.79 -7.62 14.01
C ALA A 176 -3.66 -7.04 13.14
N THR A 177 -3.90 -5.95 12.40
CA THR A 177 -2.85 -5.30 11.58
C THR A 177 -1.91 -4.43 12.41
N LEU A 178 -2.37 -3.98 13.57
CA LEU A 178 -1.61 -3.15 14.50
C LEU A 178 -0.74 -4.01 15.42
N GLU A 179 -1.21 -5.20 15.81
CA GLU A 179 -0.38 -6.22 16.47
C GLU A 179 0.75 -6.71 15.56
N ALA A 180 0.51 -6.88 14.25
CA ALA A 180 1.56 -7.20 13.29
C ALA A 180 2.63 -6.08 13.15
N TRP A 181 2.22 -4.82 13.28
CA TRP A 181 3.13 -3.67 13.30
C TRP A 181 3.91 -3.53 14.62
N SER A 182 3.28 -3.86 15.74
CA SER A 182 3.89 -3.79 17.08
C SER A 182 4.79 -5.00 17.41
N SER A 183 4.55 -6.16 16.79
CA SER A 183 5.30 -7.41 17.05
C SER A 183 6.52 -7.60 16.14
N GLY A 184 6.73 -6.72 15.15
CA GLY A 184 7.85 -6.84 14.22
C GLY A 184 7.79 -8.10 13.34
N GLU A 185 6.62 -8.74 13.25
CA GLU A 185 6.41 -9.85 12.33
C GLU A 185 6.34 -9.29 10.90
N LYS A 186 7.27 -9.79 10.08
CA LYS A 186 7.52 -9.33 8.71
C LYS A 186 6.22 -9.23 7.93
N CYS A 187 5.87 -8.01 7.52
CA CYS A 187 4.82 -7.74 6.54
C CYS A 187 4.99 -8.69 5.34
N VAL A 188 4.12 -9.69 5.26
CA VAL A 188 3.99 -10.54 4.09
C VAL A 188 3.44 -9.65 2.97
N ASN A 189 4.26 -9.47 1.94
CA ASN A 189 3.99 -8.77 0.67
C ASN A 189 3.91 -7.22 0.69
N PRO A 190 5.01 -6.52 0.34
CA PRO A 190 5.03 -5.06 0.15
C PRO A 190 4.16 -4.56 -1.03
N ALA A 191 3.66 -5.46 -1.88
CA ALA A 191 2.79 -5.11 -3.01
C ALA A 191 1.38 -4.63 -2.59
N ARG A 192 0.90 -5.03 -1.41
CA ARG A 192 -0.43 -4.61 -0.90
C ARG A 192 -0.41 -3.20 -0.30
N TRP A 193 0.73 -2.80 0.25
CA TRP A 193 0.95 -1.47 0.84
C TRP A 193 0.99 -0.34 -0.21
N GLN A 194 1.58 -0.61 -1.38
CA GLN A 194 1.60 0.36 -2.49
C GLN A 194 0.24 0.60 -3.14
N LEU A 195 -0.71 -0.33 -3.00
CA LEU A 195 -2.06 -0.17 -3.55
C LEU A 195 -2.95 0.72 -2.67
N ALA A 196 -2.84 0.59 -1.33
CA ALA A 196 -3.62 1.36 -0.36
C ALA A 196 -3.25 2.85 -0.38
N VAL A 197 -1.96 3.17 -0.36
CA VAL A 197 -1.48 4.58 -0.40
C VAL A 197 -1.86 5.29 -1.71
N SER A 198 -2.12 4.55 -2.78
CA SER A 198 -2.47 5.12 -4.09
C SER A 198 -3.97 5.36 -4.29
N GLN A 199 -4.86 4.79 -3.47
CA GLN A 199 -6.31 4.97 -3.58
C GLN A 199 -6.82 6.19 -2.80
N ASP A 200 -6.17 6.55 -1.69
CA ASP A 200 -6.58 7.69 -0.85
C ASP A 200 -6.22 9.07 -1.45
N ALA A 201 -5.33 9.11 -2.45
CA ALA A 201 -4.98 10.35 -3.15
C ALA A 201 -6.05 10.86 -4.14
N HIS A 202 -7.11 10.08 -4.39
CA HIS A 202 -8.16 10.43 -5.36
C HIS A 202 -9.46 10.98 -4.73
N HIS A 203 -9.52 11.15 -3.42
CA HIS A 203 -10.70 11.69 -2.72
C HIS A 203 -10.51 13.08 -2.10
N LEU A 204 -9.42 13.76 -2.43
CA LEU A 204 -9.19 15.15 -2.06
C LEU A 204 -8.93 15.99 -3.31
N HIS A 205 -10.00 16.27 -4.05
CA HIS A 205 -10.14 17.46 -4.89
C HIS A 205 -11.62 17.70 -5.21
#